data_AF-A0A507EAH4-F1
#
_entry.id   AF-A0A507EAH4-F1
#
_cell.length_a   1.000
_cell.length_b   1.000
_cell.length_c   1.000
_cell.angle_alpha   90.00
_cell.angle_beta   90.00
_cell.angle_gamma   90.00
#
_symmetry.space_group_name_H-M   'P 1'
#
loop_
_entity.id
_entity.type
_entity.pdbx_description
1 polymer ?
#
loop_
_entity_poly.entity_id
_entity_poly.type
_entity_poly.pdbx_seq_one_letter_code
_entity_poly.pdbx_strand_id
1 'polypeptide(L)'
;MLATESAAPPPLPGGTSGSQTATTPGNKDGYSFASAPRAVQAQRKKYRDPNDPEEKAVPQNIMYDRRIYRGSTYASPALPLGNQPDPVALERQADIKRRLRAKRRAEAQRRVRTPDPVPGRKHQDIQTELYLEELSDKVPEAYAATQTDAFLDRAPSPLFIPQKSGLDVATQIYEGELFDFDFEVKPILEVLVGKTIEQALMEVHEEEELEMLRRHQADFESRRAAENAEVQRLEDAERRRTEEKERRLAEQIRILREKQEAAEKIAARAFAQSYLQNLMPSVYASLTTNGYFYDAVEREVDSQFLPWLTGEVQKRLDKTKAARWVVDDILRSTIRRMAE
;
A
#
# COMPACT_ATOMS: atom_id res chain seq x y z
N MET A 1 -14.80 14.09 21.59
CA MET A 1 -13.40 14.26 22.08
C MET A 1 -12.90 12.89 22.50
N LEU A 2 -11.62 12.56 22.24
CA LEU A 2 -10.71 11.59 22.91
C LEU A 2 -11.30 10.21 23.35
N ALA A 3 -10.75 9.05 22.98
CA ALA A 3 -9.40 8.52 23.32
C ALA A 3 -9.23 8.32 24.85
N THR A 4 -8.65 7.22 25.39
CA THR A 4 -7.95 6.07 24.78
C THR A 4 -7.88 4.88 25.78
N GLU A 5 -7.35 3.73 25.32
CA GLU A 5 -6.49 2.74 26.06
C GLU A 5 -6.91 2.19 27.45
N SER A 6 -7.02 0.85 27.62
CA SER A 6 -5.94 -0.15 27.80
C SER A 6 -5.40 -0.22 29.24
N ALA A 7 -5.34 -1.43 29.82
CA ALA A 7 -5.11 -1.65 31.25
C ALA A 7 -4.01 -2.69 31.57
N ALA A 8 -3.36 -2.46 32.72
CA ALA A 8 -2.36 -3.30 33.41
C ALA A 8 -2.52 -3.07 34.94
N PRO A 9 -1.77 -3.70 35.89
CA PRO A 9 -0.78 -4.78 35.80
C PRO A 9 -1.37 -6.11 36.35
N PRO A 10 -1.07 -6.73 37.53
CA PRO A 10 -0.11 -6.51 38.63
C PRO A 10 1.02 -7.57 38.77
N PRO A 11 2.02 -7.40 39.66
CA PRO A 11 3.16 -8.34 39.86
C PRO A 11 3.23 -8.92 41.31
N LEU A 12 4.46 -9.15 41.83
CA LEU A 12 4.92 -9.48 43.21
C LEU A 12 5.44 -10.94 43.39
N PRO A 13 6.11 -11.30 44.52
CA PRO A 13 7.58 -11.17 44.65
C PRO A 13 8.27 -12.51 45.07
N GLY A 14 9.58 -12.72 44.91
CA GLY A 14 10.66 -12.17 45.76
C GLY A 14 11.27 -13.26 46.67
N GLY A 15 12.59 -13.26 46.89
CA GLY A 15 13.25 -14.24 47.77
C GLY A 15 14.78 -14.27 47.63
N THR A 16 15.51 -14.10 48.74
CA THR A 16 16.97 -13.94 48.76
C THR A 16 17.64 -14.82 49.81
N SER A 17 18.56 -15.68 49.38
CA SER A 17 19.78 -16.06 50.10
C SER A 17 20.67 -16.86 49.13
N GLY A 18 21.95 -17.07 49.44
CA GLY A 18 22.82 -17.91 48.61
C GLY A 18 23.98 -18.46 49.42
N SER A 19 24.78 -19.35 48.81
CA SER A 19 26.22 -19.44 49.10
C SER A 19 26.98 -20.25 48.03
N GLN A 20 28.29 -20.00 47.96
CA GLN A 20 29.37 -20.95 47.62
C GLN A 20 29.45 -21.60 46.22
N THR A 21 30.26 -20.95 45.38
CA THR A 21 31.47 -21.51 44.73
C THR A 21 31.44 -22.89 44.05
N ALA A 22 31.63 -22.89 42.73
CA ALA A 22 32.42 -23.89 42.00
C ALA A 22 33.32 -23.18 40.97
N THR A 23 34.58 -23.60 40.85
CA THR A 23 35.61 -22.86 40.06
C THR A 23 36.08 -23.67 38.86
N THR A 24 35.88 -23.13 37.65
CA THR A 24 36.50 -23.63 36.40
C THR A 24 36.89 -22.43 35.52
N PRO A 25 38.12 -22.37 34.96
CA PRO A 25 38.60 -21.18 34.27
C PRO A 25 38.04 -21.03 32.85
N GLY A 26 37.08 -20.12 32.67
CA GLY A 26 36.67 -19.61 31.35
C GLY A 26 37.58 -18.47 30.88
N ASN A 27 38.12 -18.58 29.66
CA ASN A 27 39.04 -17.59 29.11
C ASN A 27 38.39 -16.20 28.92
N LYS A 28 39.05 -15.13 29.36
CA LYS A 28 38.52 -13.76 29.40
C LYS A 28 38.96 -12.89 28.20
N ASP A 29 38.77 -13.39 26.99
CA ASP A 29 38.93 -12.57 25.78
C ASP A 29 37.67 -11.74 25.50
N GLY A 30 37.48 -10.68 26.28
CA GLY A 30 36.45 -9.67 26.03
C GLY A 30 36.78 -8.88 24.76
N TYR A 31 35.95 -9.04 23.72
CA TYR A 31 36.18 -8.48 22.39
C TYR A 31 36.16 -6.95 22.37
N SER A 32 37.31 -6.31 22.57
CA SER A 32 37.48 -4.85 22.54
C SER A 32 37.71 -4.35 21.11
N PHE A 33 36.66 -3.78 20.50
CA PHE A 33 36.78 -3.16 19.19
C PHE A 33 37.45 -1.77 19.30
N ALA A 34 38.75 -1.71 19.03
CA ALA A 34 39.53 -0.47 18.98
C ALA A 34 40.08 -0.20 17.57
N SER A 35 39.39 0.65 16.81
CA SER A 35 39.87 1.16 15.52
C SER A 35 40.52 2.54 15.69
N ALA A 36 41.75 2.73 15.22
CA ALA A 36 42.39 4.04 15.18
C ALA A 36 41.54 5.05 14.38
N PRO A 37 41.46 6.34 14.81
CA PRO A 37 40.60 7.33 14.20
C PRO A 37 41.10 7.73 12.80
N ARG A 38 40.64 7.01 11.77
CA ARG A 38 40.89 7.35 10.37
C ARG A 38 40.08 8.57 9.99
N ALA A 39 40.75 9.66 9.62
CA ALA A 39 40.10 10.88 9.16
C ALA A 39 39.14 10.58 7.99
N VAL A 40 37.88 10.99 8.14
CA VAL A 40 36.88 10.90 7.08
C VAL A 40 37.25 11.91 6.00
N GLN A 41 37.57 11.44 4.79
CA GLN A 41 37.82 12.34 3.66
C GLN A 41 36.55 13.13 3.36
N ALA A 42 36.57 14.43 3.64
CA ALA A 42 35.41 15.31 3.63
C ALA A 42 35.01 15.76 2.22
N GLN A 43 34.71 14.81 1.33
CA GLN A 43 34.16 15.06 -0.01
C GLN A 43 32.64 14.84 -0.10
N ARG A 44 31.92 15.18 0.97
CA ARG A 44 30.48 15.47 0.90
C ARG A 44 30.24 16.87 1.45
N LYS A 45 29.83 17.80 0.58
CA LYS A 45 29.35 19.14 0.96
C LYS A 45 28.26 18.94 2.04
N LYS A 46 28.33 19.70 3.14
CA LYS A 46 27.36 19.56 4.26
C LYS A 46 26.01 20.24 3.99
N TYR A 47 25.93 21.02 2.91
CA TYR A 47 24.76 21.70 2.39
C TYR A 47 24.68 21.47 0.87
N ARG A 48 23.47 21.48 0.30
CA ARG A 48 23.22 21.44 -1.15
C ARG A 48 23.24 22.86 -1.69
N ASP A 49 24.10 23.14 -2.67
CA ASP A 49 24.06 24.39 -3.42
C ASP A 49 22.77 24.47 -4.26
N PRO A 50 22.10 25.62 -4.35
CA PRO A 50 20.91 25.78 -5.20
C PRO A 50 21.18 25.72 -6.71
N ASN A 51 22.46 25.71 -7.12
CA ASN A 51 22.89 25.96 -8.50
C ASN A 51 23.82 24.87 -9.08
N ASP A 52 24.02 23.75 -8.37
CA ASP A 52 24.61 22.54 -8.96
C ASP A 52 23.55 21.84 -9.83
N PRO A 53 23.85 21.39 -11.07
CA PRO A 53 22.90 20.67 -11.92
C PRO A 53 22.55 19.31 -11.29
N GLU A 54 21.34 18.79 -11.59
CA GLU A 54 20.83 17.59 -10.92
C GLU A 54 21.57 16.30 -11.30
N GLU A 55 22.62 15.97 -10.54
CA GLU A 55 23.11 14.60 -10.44
C GLU A 55 21.99 13.71 -9.88
N LYS A 56 21.30 13.00 -10.79
CA LYS A 56 20.34 11.96 -10.45
C LYS A 56 21.05 10.86 -9.67
N ALA A 57 20.89 10.88 -8.34
CA ALA A 57 21.45 9.88 -7.45
C ALA A 57 21.00 8.47 -7.88
N VAL A 58 21.93 7.69 -8.42
CA VAL A 58 21.66 6.35 -8.93
C VAL A 58 21.06 5.50 -7.81
N PRO A 59 19.89 4.86 -7.99
CA PRO A 59 19.22 4.11 -6.93
C PRO A 59 20.07 2.90 -6.53
N GLN A 60 20.80 3.04 -5.43
CA GLN A 60 21.78 2.05 -4.98
C GLN A 60 21.03 0.82 -4.44
N ASN A 61 21.12 -0.29 -5.17
CA ASN A 61 20.22 -1.44 -4.94
C ASN A 61 20.46 -2.12 -3.58
N ILE A 62 19.53 -1.85 -2.66
CA ILE A 62 19.46 -2.30 -1.26
C ILE A 62 19.53 -3.85 -1.15
N MET A 63 19.21 -4.59 -2.21
CA MET A 63 19.30 -6.05 -2.25
C MET A 63 20.75 -6.58 -2.12
N TYR A 64 21.76 -5.77 -2.45
CA TYR A 64 23.17 -6.18 -2.46
C TYR A 64 24.08 -5.44 -1.47
N ASP A 65 23.54 -4.56 -0.61
CA ASP A 65 24.35 -3.89 0.42
C ASP A 65 24.73 -4.88 1.53
N ARG A 66 26.05 -5.13 1.64
CA ARG A 66 26.67 -6.01 2.65
C ARG A 66 26.51 -5.51 4.09
N ARG A 67 26.05 -4.27 4.30
CA ARG A 67 25.70 -3.71 5.62
C ARG A 67 24.33 -4.18 6.12
N ILE A 68 23.45 -4.65 5.23
CA ILE A 68 22.07 -4.99 5.54
C ILE A 68 21.95 -6.49 5.76
N TYR A 69 21.92 -6.90 7.03
CA TYR A 69 21.81 -8.31 7.40
C TYR A 69 20.39 -8.84 7.10
N ARG A 70 20.29 -9.83 6.22
CA ARG A 70 19.02 -10.40 5.74
C ARG A 70 18.73 -11.73 6.44
N GLY A 71 18.26 -11.65 7.68
CA GLY A 71 17.90 -12.81 8.50
C GLY A 71 17.55 -12.41 9.93
N SER A 72 17.04 -13.35 10.73
CA SER A 72 16.76 -13.11 12.15
C SER A 72 18.06 -12.95 12.94
N THR A 73 18.20 -11.84 13.66
CA THR A 73 19.38 -11.50 14.47
C THR A 73 19.43 -12.21 15.83
N TYR A 74 18.40 -12.99 16.18
CA TYR A 74 18.27 -13.66 17.49
C TYR A 74 18.50 -15.18 17.45
N ALA A 75 18.78 -15.76 16.27
CA ALA A 75 19.06 -17.18 16.14
C ALA A 75 20.56 -17.47 16.15
N SER A 76 21.02 -18.24 17.14
CA SER A 76 22.33 -18.91 17.06
C SER A 76 22.32 -19.91 15.88
N PRO A 77 23.37 -19.97 15.03
CA PRO A 77 23.44 -20.96 13.96
C PRO A 77 23.63 -22.38 14.50
N ALA A 78 22.52 -23.05 14.84
CA ALA A 78 22.51 -24.47 15.11
C ALA A 78 22.93 -25.23 13.83
N LEU A 79 24.13 -25.80 13.83
CA LEU A 79 24.66 -26.63 12.75
C LEU A 79 23.75 -27.86 12.54
N PRO A 80 23.04 -27.99 11.40
CA PRO A 80 22.19 -29.15 11.17
C PRO A 80 23.06 -30.36 10.81
N LEU A 81 23.16 -31.31 11.74
CA LEU A 81 23.91 -32.56 11.55
C LEU A 81 23.15 -33.52 10.62
N GLY A 82 23.07 -33.18 9.33
CA GLY A 82 22.36 -34.00 8.34
C GLY A 82 22.08 -33.40 6.96
N ASN A 83 22.40 -32.13 6.69
CA ASN A 83 22.16 -31.58 5.35
C ASN A 83 23.16 -32.12 4.31
N GLN A 84 22.65 -32.72 3.24
CA GLN A 84 23.39 -32.75 1.97
C GLN A 84 23.62 -31.29 1.51
N PRO A 85 24.78 -30.97 0.91
CA PRO A 85 25.00 -29.65 0.34
C PRO A 85 24.08 -29.43 -0.86
N ASP A 86 23.44 -28.26 -0.96
CA ASP A 86 22.62 -27.89 -2.12
C ASP A 86 23.37 -28.14 -3.44
N PRO A 87 22.72 -28.74 -4.47
CA PRO A 87 23.40 -29.06 -5.73
C PRO A 87 24.03 -27.81 -6.37
N VAL A 88 23.35 -26.66 -6.28
CA VAL A 88 23.82 -25.35 -6.76
C VAL A 88 25.08 -24.86 -6.00
N ALA A 89 25.21 -25.20 -4.71
CA ALA A 89 26.39 -24.87 -3.93
C ALA A 89 27.58 -25.78 -4.28
N LEU A 90 27.31 -27.07 -4.54
CA LEU A 90 28.30 -28.05 -4.97
C LEU A 90 28.84 -27.71 -6.37
N GLU A 91 27.96 -27.36 -7.30
CA GLU A 91 28.27 -26.91 -8.66
C GLU A 91 29.16 -25.66 -8.65
N ARG A 92 28.81 -24.62 -7.87
CA ARG A 92 29.63 -23.43 -7.69
C ARG A 92 31.03 -23.75 -7.15
N GLN A 93 31.17 -24.71 -6.22
CA GLN A 93 32.48 -25.16 -5.76
C GLN A 93 33.26 -25.93 -6.83
N ALA A 94 32.59 -26.73 -7.67
CA ALA A 94 33.21 -27.42 -8.79
C ALA A 94 33.75 -26.43 -9.83
N ASP A 95 32.97 -25.40 -10.19
CA ASP A 95 33.39 -24.38 -11.15
C ASP A 95 34.50 -23.47 -10.61
N ILE A 96 34.50 -23.13 -9.31
CA ILE A 96 35.64 -22.44 -8.68
C ILE A 96 36.90 -23.29 -8.80
N LYS A 97 36.84 -24.60 -8.49
CA LYS A 97 37.97 -25.54 -8.65
C LYS A 97 38.39 -25.69 -10.12
N ARG A 98 37.45 -25.70 -11.07
CA ARG A 98 37.69 -25.75 -12.52
C ARG A 98 38.42 -24.50 -13.00
N ARG A 99 37.95 -23.31 -12.61
CA ARG A 99 38.57 -22.00 -12.95
C ARG A 99 39.97 -21.87 -12.37
N LEU A 100 40.21 -22.36 -11.15
CA LEU A 100 41.52 -22.35 -10.52
C LEU A 100 42.52 -23.32 -11.19
N ARG A 101 42.05 -24.51 -11.61
CA ARG A 101 42.83 -25.44 -12.47
C ARG A 101 43.15 -24.84 -13.84
N ALA A 102 42.20 -24.14 -14.47
CA ALA A 102 42.42 -23.43 -15.73
C ALA A 102 43.48 -22.32 -15.58
N LYS A 103 43.37 -21.48 -14.53
CA LYS A 103 44.38 -20.45 -14.24
C LYS A 103 45.77 -21.06 -14.05
N ARG A 104 45.89 -22.17 -13.32
CA ARG A 104 47.19 -22.84 -13.09
C ARG A 104 47.79 -23.45 -14.36
N ARG A 105 46.96 -23.91 -15.32
CA ARG A 105 47.42 -24.33 -16.66
C ARG A 105 47.90 -23.13 -17.49
N ALA A 106 47.13 -22.05 -17.54
CA ALA A 106 47.50 -20.83 -18.26
C ALA A 106 48.77 -20.16 -17.68
N GLU A 107 48.98 -20.22 -16.37
CA GLU A 107 50.21 -19.75 -15.73
C GLU A 107 51.42 -20.63 -16.11
N ALA A 108 51.25 -21.97 -16.13
CA ALA A 108 52.30 -22.88 -16.58
C ALA A 108 52.67 -22.69 -18.07
N GLN A 109 51.71 -22.29 -18.92
CA GLN A 109 51.95 -21.93 -20.32
C GLN A 109 52.59 -20.54 -20.49
N ARG A 110 52.45 -19.63 -19.51
CA ARG A 110 53.04 -18.29 -19.53
C ARG A 110 54.50 -18.22 -19.04
N ARG A 111 55.00 -19.25 -18.37
CA ARG A 111 56.40 -19.31 -17.95
C ARG A 111 57.26 -19.76 -19.13
N VAL A 112 58.26 -18.96 -19.50
CA VAL A 112 59.27 -19.37 -20.48
C VAL A 112 59.96 -20.63 -19.95
N ARG A 113 59.81 -21.74 -20.69
CA ARG A 113 60.27 -23.07 -20.25
C ARG A 113 61.72 -23.27 -20.67
N THR A 114 62.59 -23.49 -19.69
CA THR A 114 63.93 -24.05 -19.92
C THR A 114 63.78 -25.36 -20.70
N PRO A 115 64.55 -25.60 -21.79
CA PRO A 115 64.46 -26.84 -22.56
C PRO A 115 64.58 -28.09 -21.68
N ASP A 116 63.97 -29.21 -22.10
CA ASP A 116 64.06 -30.46 -21.34
C ASP A 116 65.48 -31.08 -21.43
N PRO A 117 65.97 -31.72 -20.35
CA PRO A 117 67.31 -32.32 -20.35
C PRO A 117 67.44 -33.45 -21.37
N VAL A 118 68.57 -33.47 -22.08
CA VAL A 118 68.91 -34.51 -23.07
C VAL A 118 68.88 -35.90 -22.40
N PRO A 119 68.26 -36.93 -23.02
CA PRO A 119 68.17 -38.27 -22.45
C PRO A 119 69.52 -38.82 -21.96
N GLY A 120 69.54 -39.35 -20.74
CA GLY A 120 70.75 -39.82 -20.07
C GLY A 120 71.52 -38.76 -19.28
N ARG A 121 71.14 -37.47 -19.35
CA ARG A 121 71.67 -36.40 -18.50
C ARG A 121 70.58 -35.83 -17.59
N LYS A 122 71.00 -35.23 -16.48
CA LYS A 122 70.16 -34.42 -15.58
C LYS A 122 70.66 -32.98 -15.64
N HIS A 123 69.76 -32.01 -15.51
CA HIS A 123 70.18 -30.65 -15.19
C HIS A 123 70.66 -30.60 -13.74
N GLN A 124 71.67 -29.78 -13.51
CA GLN A 124 72.23 -29.46 -12.21
C GLN A 124 72.37 -27.94 -12.15
N ASP A 125 71.86 -27.33 -11.09
CA ASP A 125 71.97 -25.89 -10.91
C ASP A 125 73.42 -25.54 -10.57
N ILE A 126 74.01 -24.64 -11.38
CA ILE A 126 75.37 -24.13 -11.21
C ILE A 126 75.27 -22.79 -10.50
N GLN A 127 76.17 -22.49 -9.56
CA GLN A 127 76.27 -21.14 -9.00
C GLN A 127 76.73 -20.16 -10.09
N THR A 128 75.77 -19.41 -10.64
CA THR A 128 75.99 -18.28 -11.55
C THR A 128 76.03 -16.94 -10.81
N GLU A 129 76.04 -16.97 -9.47
CA GLU A 129 76.24 -15.80 -8.62
C GLU A 129 77.72 -15.40 -8.61
N LEU A 130 77.99 -14.09 -8.52
CA LEU A 130 79.33 -13.54 -8.72
C LEU A 130 80.23 -13.72 -7.47
N TYR A 131 80.76 -14.94 -7.28
CA TYR A 131 81.71 -15.23 -6.21
C TYR A 131 83.10 -14.67 -6.55
N LEU A 132 83.41 -13.48 -6.01
CA LEU A 132 84.73 -12.87 -6.07
C LEU A 132 85.51 -13.19 -4.80
N GLU A 133 86.66 -13.85 -4.96
CA GLU A 133 87.61 -14.11 -3.88
C GLU A 133 88.76 -13.09 -3.97
N GLU A 134 88.90 -12.23 -2.96
CA GLU A 134 89.94 -11.18 -2.95
C GLU A 134 91.30 -11.79 -2.60
N LEU A 135 92.10 -12.12 -3.62
CA LEU A 135 93.52 -12.44 -3.45
C LEU A 135 94.26 -11.19 -2.93
N SER A 136 94.55 -11.19 -1.63
CA SER A 136 95.14 -10.06 -0.90
C SER A 136 96.68 -10.00 -0.95
N ASP A 137 97.31 -10.86 -1.75
CA ASP A 137 98.76 -10.96 -1.86
C ASP A 137 99.33 -9.93 -2.86
N LYS A 138 100.25 -9.08 -2.40
CA LYS A 138 100.79 -7.96 -3.19
C LYS A 138 102.11 -8.35 -3.84
N VAL A 139 102.10 -8.42 -5.17
CA VAL A 139 103.32 -8.63 -5.98
C VAL A 139 104.35 -7.53 -5.65
N PRO A 140 105.61 -7.87 -5.33
CA PRO A 140 106.64 -6.88 -5.01
C PRO A 140 107.09 -6.11 -6.25
N GLU A 141 106.81 -4.80 -6.27
CA GLU A 141 107.21 -3.89 -7.35
C GLU A 141 108.71 -3.53 -7.25
N ALA A 142 109.50 -3.92 -8.26
CA ALA A 142 110.93 -3.61 -8.35
C ALA A 142 111.16 -2.34 -9.20
N TYR A 143 111.61 -1.26 -8.57
CA TYR A 143 111.79 0.04 -9.23
C TYR A 143 113.10 0.09 -10.04
N ALA A 144 113.00 -0.07 -11.36
CA ALA A 144 114.15 -0.02 -12.28
C ALA A 144 114.14 1.30 -13.07
N ALA A 145 115.01 2.25 -12.68
CA ALA A 145 115.17 3.51 -13.39
C ALA A 145 116.19 3.36 -14.54
N THR A 146 115.74 3.48 -15.78
CA THR A 146 116.58 3.55 -16.98
C THR A 146 116.48 4.93 -17.62
N GLN A 147 117.63 5.52 -17.95
CA GLN A 147 117.69 6.80 -18.65
C GLN A 147 117.41 6.58 -20.14
N THR A 148 116.16 6.77 -20.56
CA THR A 148 115.75 6.75 -21.96
C THR A 148 115.89 8.13 -22.60
N ASP A 149 116.27 8.14 -23.88
CA ASP A 149 116.38 9.36 -24.68
C ASP A 149 114.97 9.89 -25.05
N ALA A 150 114.89 11.17 -25.44
CA ALA A 150 113.64 11.87 -25.71
C ALA A 150 112.95 11.36 -26.99
N PHE A 151 112.10 10.34 -26.84
CA PHE A 151 111.24 9.83 -27.90
C PHE A 151 110.36 10.95 -28.49
N LEU A 152 110.66 11.36 -29.72
CA LEU A 152 109.76 12.17 -30.52
C LEU A 152 108.61 11.29 -31.02
N ASP A 153 107.37 11.69 -30.71
CA ASP A 153 106.19 10.92 -31.10
C ASP A 153 106.10 10.73 -32.61
N ARG A 154 106.25 9.48 -33.05
CA ARG A 154 105.94 9.07 -34.42
C ARG A 154 104.44 9.26 -34.62
N ALA A 155 104.07 10.12 -35.58
CA ALA A 155 102.67 10.34 -35.95
C ALA A 155 101.93 8.99 -36.13
N PRO A 156 100.72 8.84 -35.57
CA PRO A 156 100.03 7.56 -35.50
C PRO A 156 99.83 6.99 -36.90
N SER A 157 100.18 5.71 -37.08
CA SER A 157 100.00 5.01 -38.34
C SER A 157 98.52 5.08 -38.77
N PRO A 158 98.21 5.44 -40.02
CA PRO A 158 96.84 5.65 -40.46
C PRO A 158 96.01 4.39 -40.26
N LEU A 159 94.81 4.56 -39.70
CA LEU A 159 93.87 3.47 -39.47
C LEU A 159 93.53 2.78 -40.79
N PHE A 160 93.92 1.52 -40.93
CA PHE A 160 93.54 0.69 -42.06
C PHE A 160 92.05 0.37 -41.96
N ILE A 161 91.24 1.12 -42.71
CA ILE A 161 89.83 0.80 -42.94
C ILE A 161 89.80 -0.18 -44.12
N PRO A 162 89.38 -1.44 -43.92
CA PRO A 162 89.24 -2.39 -45.03
C PRO A 162 88.21 -1.87 -46.03
N GLN A 163 88.48 -2.02 -47.33
CA GLN A 163 87.45 -1.79 -48.35
C GLN A 163 86.32 -2.80 -48.13
N LYS A 164 85.08 -2.32 -48.19
CA LYS A 164 83.87 -3.14 -47.96
C LYS A 164 83.72 -4.18 -49.07
N SER A 165 84.16 -5.40 -48.81
CA SER A 165 84.07 -6.53 -49.72
C SER A 165 82.71 -7.23 -49.61
N GLY A 166 81.72 -6.72 -50.34
CA GLY A 166 80.38 -7.32 -50.45
C GLY A 166 79.48 -6.47 -51.34
N LEU A 167 78.48 -7.10 -51.97
CA LEU A 167 77.43 -6.38 -52.71
C LEU A 167 76.31 -6.03 -51.75
N ASP A 168 76.00 -4.74 -51.62
CA ASP A 168 74.82 -4.30 -50.88
C ASP A 168 73.56 -4.57 -51.69
N VAL A 169 72.64 -5.36 -51.12
CA VAL A 169 71.32 -5.65 -51.68
C VAL A 169 70.27 -5.23 -50.67
N ALA A 170 69.45 -4.24 -51.03
CA ALA A 170 68.27 -3.86 -50.26
C ALA A 170 67.04 -4.60 -50.83
N THR A 171 66.35 -5.35 -49.98
CA THR A 171 65.04 -5.92 -50.29
C THR A 171 63.96 -5.09 -49.61
N GLN A 172 63.09 -4.47 -50.40
CA GLN A 172 61.93 -3.71 -49.94
C GLN A 172 60.67 -4.35 -50.52
N ILE A 173 59.65 -4.53 -49.68
CA ILE A 173 58.32 -4.98 -50.08
C ILE A 173 57.44 -3.74 -50.28
N TYR A 174 56.70 -3.66 -51.38
CA TYR A 174 55.84 -2.53 -51.72
C TYR A 174 54.38 -2.75 -51.31
N GLU A 175 53.61 -1.66 -51.26
CA GLU A 175 52.18 -1.72 -50.92
C GLU A 175 51.42 -2.60 -51.91
N GLY A 176 50.68 -3.59 -51.40
CA GLY A 176 49.95 -4.58 -52.20
C GLY A 176 50.72 -5.85 -52.57
N GLU A 177 52.06 -5.89 -52.43
CA GLU A 177 52.88 -7.03 -52.86
C GLU A 177 52.67 -8.31 -52.01
N LEU A 178 52.08 -8.19 -50.82
CA LEU A 178 51.68 -9.29 -49.93
C LEU A 178 50.15 -9.44 -49.78
N PHE A 179 49.33 -8.78 -50.62
CA PHE A 179 47.88 -8.78 -50.46
C PHE A 179 47.23 -10.06 -51.02
N ASP A 180 46.70 -10.90 -50.13
CA ASP A 180 45.82 -12.02 -50.48
C ASP A 180 44.35 -11.60 -50.38
N PHE A 181 43.72 -11.38 -51.54
CA PHE A 181 42.30 -11.03 -51.63
C PHE A 181 41.39 -12.08 -50.98
N ASP A 182 41.67 -13.37 -51.21
CA ASP A 182 40.84 -14.45 -50.68
C ASP A 182 40.97 -14.55 -49.16
N PHE A 183 42.08 -14.11 -48.55
CA PHE A 183 42.20 -13.97 -47.11
C PHE A 183 41.44 -12.75 -46.58
N GLU A 184 41.74 -11.56 -47.10
CA GLU A 184 41.24 -10.27 -46.58
C GLU A 184 39.73 -10.03 -46.85
N VAL A 185 39.15 -10.67 -47.88
CA VAL A 185 37.70 -10.56 -48.15
C VAL A 185 36.82 -11.38 -47.20
N LYS A 186 37.38 -12.42 -46.55
CA LYS A 186 36.60 -13.34 -45.70
C LYS A 186 35.90 -12.65 -44.52
N PRO A 187 36.55 -11.80 -43.70
CA PRO A 187 35.88 -11.10 -42.60
C PRO A 187 34.78 -10.13 -43.09
N ILE A 188 34.97 -9.53 -44.27
CA ILE A 188 33.99 -8.61 -44.87
C ILE A 188 32.73 -9.39 -45.28
N LEU A 189 32.90 -10.52 -45.96
CA LEU A 189 31.79 -11.39 -46.36
C LEU A 189 31.10 -12.04 -45.15
N GLU A 190 31.84 -12.48 -44.14
CA GLU A 190 31.27 -13.04 -42.90
C GLU A 190 30.37 -12.02 -42.18
N VAL A 191 30.84 -10.78 -42.02
CA VAL A 191 30.04 -9.70 -41.42
C VAL A 191 28.85 -9.30 -42.28
N LEU A 192 29.00 -9.29 -43.62
CA LEU A 192 27.91 -8.90 -44.53
C LEU A 192 26.82 -9.98 -44.56
N VAL A 193 27.18 -11.24 -44.80
CA VAL A 193 26.24 -12.37 -44.81
C VAL A 193 25.59 -12.55 -43.44
N GLY A 194 26.38 -12.50 -42.36
CA GLY A 194 25.89 -12.59 -40.99
C GLY A 194 24.81 -11.55 -40.70
N LYS A 195 25.09 -10.26 -40.99
CA LYS A 195 24.11 -9.19 -40.80
C LYS A 195 22.86 -9.33 -41.67
N THR A 196 23.00 -9.74 -42.93
CA THR A 196 21.81 -9.92 -43.80
C THR A 196 20.91 -11.05 -43.33
N ILE A 197 21.49 -12.13 -42.78
CA ILE A 197 20.71 -13.24 -42.22
C ILE A 197 20.09 -12.84 -40.87
N GLU A 198 20.85 -12.18 -40.00
CA GLU A 198 20.38 -11.69 -38.70
C GLU A 198 19.23 -10.69 -38.86
N GLN A 199 19.36 -9.72 -39.77
CA GLN A 199 18.31 -8.75 -40.08
C GLN A 199 17.06 -9.43 -40.65
N ALA A 200 17.19 -10.27 -41.69
CA ALA A 200 16.04 -10.96 -42.29
C ALA A 200 15.34 -11.90 -41.28
N LEU A 201 16.08 -12.52 -40.36
CA LEU A 201 15.51 -13.35 -39.30
C LEU A 201 14.73 -12.51 -38.28
N MET A 202 15.22 -11.32 -37.91
CA MET A 202 14.49 -10.40 -37.02
C MET A 202 13.21 -9.86 -37.69
N GLU A 203 13.30 -9.46 -38.97
CA GLU A 203 12.15 -8.95 -39.75
C GLU A 203 11.03 -10.00 -39.83
N VAL A 204 11.36 -11.26 -40.15
CA VAL A 204 10.36 -12.35 -40.19
C VAL A 204 9.73 -12.64 -38.81
N HIS A 205 10.51 -12.62 -37.72
CA HIS A 205 9.94 -12.77 -36.37
C HIS A 205 9.03 -11.60 -35.99
N GLU A 206 9.36 -10.37 -36.37
CA GLU A 206 8.48 -9.21 -36.14
C GLU A 206 7.17 -9.33 -36.94
N GLU A 207 7.22 -9.80 -38.18
CA GLU A 207 6.01 -10.06 -38.98
C GLU A 207 5.12 -11.15 -38.38
N GLU A 208 5.69 -12.28 -37.92
CA GLU A 208 4.93 -13.37 -37.29
C GLU A 208 4.30 -12.94 -35.94
N GLU A 209 5.04 -12.24 -35.09
CA GLU A 209 4.52 -11.70 -33.82
C GLU A 209 3.43 -10.63 -34.05
N LEU A 210 3.62 -9.74 -35.03
CA LEU A 210 2.59 -8.77 -35.42
C LEU A 210 1.33 -9.45 -35.97
N GLU A 211 1.44 -10.54 -36.72
CA GLU A 211 0.27 -11.29 -37.16
C GLU A 211 -0.42 -12.02 -35.99
N MET A 212 0.34 -12.62 -35.07
CA MET A 212 -0.20 -13.24 -33.85
C MET A 212 -1.00 -12.24 -33.01
N LEU A 213 -0.44 -11.05 -32.78
CA LEU A 213 -1.09 -9.97 -32.03
C LEU A 213 -2.35 -9.46 -32.73
N ARG A 214 -2.33 -9.30 -34.06
CA ARG A 214 -3.52 -8.91 -34.85
C ARG A 214 -4.63 -9.97 -34.78
N ARG A 215 -4.29 -11.26 -34.90
CA ARG A 215 -5.24 -12.38 -34.75
C ARG A 215 -5.87 -12.39 -33.36
N HIS A 216 -5.05 -12.29 -32.31
CA HIS A 216 -5.52 -12.24 -30.92
C HIS A 216 -6.41 -11.00 -30.64
N GLN A 217 -6.06 -9.83 -31.18
CA GLN A 217 -6.88 -8.62 -31.07
C GLN A 217 -8.24 -8.82 -31.74
N ALA A 218 -8.28 -9.35 -32.97
CA ALA A 218 -9.54 -9.59 -33.69
C ALA A 218 -10.45 -10.60 -32.98
N ASP A 219 -9.88 -11.69 -32.44
CA ASP A 219 -10.62 -12.67 -31.62
C ASP A 219 -11.20 -12.02 -30.35
N PHE A 220 -10.43 -11.17 -29.68
CA PHE A 220 -10.86 -10.48 -28.46
C PHE A 220 -11.93 -9.41 -28.73
N GLU A 221 -11.79 -8.64 -29.81
CA GLU A 221 -12.79 -7.66 -30.24
C GLU A 221 -14.09 -8.33 -30.69
N SER A 222 -14.01 -9.47 -31.38
CA SER A 222 -15.16 -10.32 -31.75
C SER A 222 -15.92 -10.81 -30.51
N ARG A 223 -15.22 -11.34 -29.50
CA ARG A 223 -15.83 -11.77 -28.23
C ARG A 223 -16.48 -10.60 -27.49
N ARG A 224 -15.75 -9.49 -27.32
CA ARG A 224 -16.27 -8.26 -26.68
C ARG A 224 -17.51 -7.72 -27.41
N ALA A 225 -17.56 -7.77 -28.74
CA ALA A 225 -18.72 -7.34 -29.50
C ALA A 225 -19.94 -8.23 -29.25
N ALA A 226 -19.75 -9.56 -29.17
CA ALA A 226 -20.80 -10.50 -28.83
C ALA A 226 -21.30 -10.32 -27.38
N GLU A 227 -20.38 -10.17 -26.42
CA GLU A 227 -20.68 -9.90 -25.00
C GLU A 227 -21.50 -8.59 -24.85
N ASN A 228 -21.05 -7.50 -25.48
CA ASN A 228 -21.76 -6.22 -25.47
C ASN A 228 -23.17 -6.32 -26.08
N ALA A 229 -23.34 -7.08 -27.16
CA ALA A 229 -24.64 -7.29 -27.79
C ALA A 229 -25.59 -8.12 -26.91
N GLU A 230 -25.08 -9.09 -26.15
CA GLU A 230 -25.87 -9.80 -25.15
C GLU A 230 -26.25 -8.90 -23.96
N VAL A 231 -25.31 -8.11 -23.43
CA VAL A 231 -25.59 -7.16 -22.35
C VAL A 231 -26.69 -6.18 -22.76
N GLN A 232 -26.58 -5.54 -23.93
CA GLN A 232 -27.60 -4.63 -24.45
C GLN A 232 -28.98 -5.32 -24.57
N ARG A 233 -29.02 -6.57 -25.07
CA ARG A 233 -30.27 -7.36 -25.14
C ARG A 233 -30.89 -7.61 -23.76
N LEU A 234 -30.07 -7.82 -22.73
CA LEU A 234 -30.52 -8.05 -21.35
C LEU A 234 -30.98 -6.76 -20.67
N GLU A 235 -30.25 -5.65 -20.87
CA GLU A 235 -30.62 -4.31 -20.39
C GLU A 235 -31.96 -3.86 -20.97
N ASP A 236 -32.15 -4.01 -22.28
CA ASP A 236 -33.41 -3.65 -22.96
C ASP A 236 -34.59 -4.51 -22.47
N ALA A 237 -34.33 -5.78 -22.13
CA ALA A 237 -35.32 -6.69 -21.55
C ALA A 237 -35.60 -6.43 -20.07
N GLU A 238 -34.62 -5.98 -19.27
CA GLU A 238 -34.87 -5.46 -17.92
C GLU A 238 -35.68 -4.16 -17.97
N ARG A 239 -35.25 -3.19 -18.78
CA ARG A 239 -35.89 -1.88 -18.91
C ARG A 239 -37.40 -1.99 -19.22
N ARG A 240 -37.79 -2.88 -20.14
CA ARG A 240 -39.22 -3.12 -20.43
C ARG A 240 -39.97 -3.67 -19.21
N ARG A 241 -39.34 -4.53 -18.41
CA ARG A 241 -39.92 -5.09 -17.17
C ARG A 241 -39.97 -4.07 -16.03
N THR A 242 -39.01 -3.16 -15.91
CA THR A 242 -39.06 -2.07 -14.93
C THR A 242 -40.13 -1.04 -15.31
N GLU A 243 -40.17 -0.58 -16.57
CA GLU A 243 -41.21 0.33 -17.07
C GLU A 243 -42.63 -0.26 -16.88
N GLU A 244 -42.84 -1.56 -17.12
CA GLU A 244 -44.12 -2.22 -16.80
C GLU A 244 -44.43 -2.26 -15.29
N LYS A 245 -43.44 -2.59 -14.46
CA LYS A 245 -43.59 -2.67 -13.00
C LYS A 245 -43.91 -1.31 -12.40
N GLU A 246 -43.28 -0.25 -12.88
CA GLU A 246 -43.53 1.14 -12.46
C GLU A 246 -44.94 1.60 -12.85
N ARG A 247 -45.40 1.31 -14.07
CA ARG A 247 -46.79 1.61 -14.49
C ARG A 247 -47.81 0.92 -13.59
N ARG A 248 -47.63 -0.37 -13.30
CA ARG A 248 -48.50 -1.14 -12.38
C ARG A 248 -48.47 -0.59 -10.96
N LEU A 249 -47.29 -0.20 -10.46
CA LEU A 249 -47.13 0.40 -9.13
C LEU A 249 -47.83 1.76 -9.03
N ALA A 250 -47.68 2.62 -10.04
CA ALA A 250 -48.33 3.93 -10.09
C ALA A 250 -49.86 3.80 -10.10
N GLU A 251 -50.41 2.84 -10.85
CA GLU A 251 -51.84 2.52 -10.84
C GLU A 251 -52.31 2.01 -9.46
N GLN A 252 -51.57 1.08 -8.84
CA GLN A 252 -51.88 0.59 -7.49
C GLN A 252 -51.84 1.71 -6.44
N ILE A 253 -50.87 2.62 -6.50
CA ILE A 253 -50.80 3.79 -5.62
C ILE A 253 -52.01 4.71 -5.81
N ARG A 254 -52.43 4.96 -7.07
CA ARG A 254 -53.63 5.75 -7.37
C ARG A 254 -54.89 5.11 -6.77
N ILE A 255 -55.09 3.81 -7.00
CA ILE A 255 -56.23 3.03 -6.48
C ILE A 255 -56.22 2.98 -4.94
N LEU A 256 -55.05 2.86 -4.30
CA LEU A 256 -54.92 2.88 -2.83
C LEU A 256 -55.29 4.26 -2.27
N ARG A 257 -54.86 5.35 -2.90
CA ARG A 257 -55.23 6.72 -2.52
C ARG A 257 -56.74 6.95 -2.69
N GLU A 258 -57.31 6.60 -3.84
CA GLU A 258 -58.76 6.67 -4.09
C GLU A 258 -59.55 5.91 -3.01
N LYS A 259 -59.07 4.73 -2.60
CA LYS A 259 -59.67 3.93 -1.51
C LYS A 259 -59.51 4.57 -0.12
N GLN A 260 -58.38 5.19 0.19
CA GLN A 260 -58.18 5.92 1.45
C GLN A 260 -59.12 7.12 1.53
N GLU A 261 -59.14 7.96 0.50
CA GLU A 261 -60.03 9.12 0.43
C GLU A 261 -61.52 8.72 0.48
N ALA A 262 -61.89 7.54 -0.03
CA ALA A 262 -63.24 6.98 0.11
C ALA A 262 -63.52 6.45 1.53
N ALA A 263 -62.57 5.74 2.13
CA ALA A 263 -62.69 5.20 3.49
C ALA A 263 -62.82 6.32 4.54
N GLU A 264 -62.05 7.40 4.40
CA GLU A 264 -62.16 8.60 5.24
C GLU A 264 -63.54 9.25 5.15
N LYS A 265 -64.08 9.41 3.93
CA LYS A 265 -65.44 9.96 3.71
C LYS A 265 -66.52 9.06 4.34
N ILE A 266 -66.37 7.74 4.26
CA ILE A 266 -67.28 6.78 4.90
C ILE A 266 -67.16 6.84 6.44
N ALA A 267 -65.95 6.89 6.97
CA ALA A 267 -65.70 6.99 8.41
C ALA A 267 -66.23 8.30 9.00
N ALA A 268 -66.00 9.44 8.34
CA ALA A 268 -66.53 10.74 8.72
C ALA A 268 -68.07 10.75 8.71
N ARG A 269 -68.71 10.14 7.70
CA ARG A 269 -70.17 9.97 7.67
C ARG A 269 -70.68 9.10 8.82
N ALA A 270 -70.03 7.96 9.09
CA ALA A 270 -70.42 7.06 10.17
C ALA A 270 -70.27 7.71 11.55
N PHE A 271 -69.19 8.47 11.77
CA PHE A 271 -68.96 9.27 12.97
C PHE A 271 -69.99 10.39 13.14
N ALA A 272 -70.28 11.15 12.07
CA ALA A 272 -71.31 12.18 12.12
C ALA A 272 -72.71 11.60 12.45
N GLN A 273 -73.03 10.43 11.90
CA GLN A 273 -74.29 9.73 12.18
C GLN A 273 -74.38 9.25 13.64
N SER A 274 -73.33 8.60 14.18
CA SER A 274 -73.33 8.12 15.57
C SER A 274 -73.25 9.26 16.59
N TYR A 275 -72.56 10.36 16.26
CA TYR A 275 -72.56 11.58 17.07
C TYR A 275 -73.96 12.23 17.10
N LEU A 276 -74.58 12.46 15.94
CA LEU A 276 -75.91 13.10 15.85
C LEU A 276 -77.01 12.26 16.52
N GLN A 277 -76.93 10.93 16.41
CA GLN A 277 -77.84 9.99 17.08
C GLN A 277 -77.85 10.16 18.61
N ASN A 278 -76.70 10.48 19.21
CA ASN A 278 -76.57 10.72 20.65
C ASN A 278 -76.78 12.19 21.05
N LEU A 279 -76.50 13.13 20.14
CA LEU A 279 -76.67 14.56 20.36
C LEU A 279 -78.14 14.91 20.61
N MET A 280 -79.09 14.42 19.80
CA MET A 280 -80.50 14.78 19.97
C MET A 280 -81.06 14.35 21.33
N PRO A 281 -80.93 13.08 21.80
CA PRO A 281 -81.34 12.70 23.15
C PRO A 281 -80.62 13.48 24.26
N SER A 282 -79.33 13.79 24.10
CA SER A 282 -78.56 14.56 25.09
C SER A 282 -79.03 16.01 25.21
N VAL A 283 -79.31 16.66 24.08
CA VAL A 283 -79.85 18.03 24.04
C VAL A 283 -81.28 18.08 24.58
N TYR A 284 -82.14 17.11 24.22
CA TYR A 284 -83.49 17.00 24.80
C TYR A 284 -83.43 16.80 26.31
N ALA A 285 -82.62 15.85 26.80
CA ALA A 285 -82.45 15.61 28.24
C ALA A 285 -81.93 16.87 28.96
N SER A 286 -80.93 17.56 28.40
CA SER A 286 -80.40 18.80 28.96
C SER A 286 -81.44 19.92 29.02
N LEU A 287 -82.24 20.11 27.96
CA LEU A 287 -83.33 21.09 27.96
C LEU A 287 -84.44 20.75 28.96
N THR A 288 -84.79 19.46 29.12
CA THR A 288 -85.74 19.00 30.14
C THR A 288 -85.19 19.22 31.56
N THR A 289 -83.94 18.87 31.83
CA THR A 289 -83.31 19.08 33.15
C THR A 289 -83.15 20.56 33.49
N ASN A 290 -82.91 21.41 32.49
CA ASN A 290 -82.92 22.87 32.64
C ASN A 290 -84.35 23.47 32.64
N GLY A 291 -85.39 22.64 32.62
CA GLY A 291 -86.80 23.06 32.75
C GLY A 291 -87.41 23.75 31.54
N TYR A 292 -86.74 23.81 30.37
CA TYR A 292 -87.26 24.53 29.20
C TYR A 292 -88.51 23.89 28.58
N PHE A 293 -88.71 22.59 28.80
CA PHE A 293 -89.96 21.90 28.49
C PHE A 293 -90.85 21.85 29.74
N TYR A 294 -91.85 22.73 29.78
CA TYR A 294 -92.91 22.74 30.79
C TYR A 294 -94.15 22.01 30.25
N ASP A 295 -94.92 21.34 31.11
CA ASP A 295 -96.30 21.00 30.75
C ASP A 295 -97.14 22.29 30.71
N ALA A 296 -97.91 22.46 29.63
CA ALA A 296 -98.84 23.56 29.49
C ALA A 296 -99.93 23.50 30.57
N VAL A 297 -100.37 22.29 30.95
CA VAL A 297 -101.44 22.09 31.94
C VAL A 297 -100.96 22.48 33.35
N GLU A 298 -99.76 22.06 33.76
CA GLU A 298 -99.17 22.50 35.04
C GLU A 298 -99.02 24.03 35.09
N ARG A 299 -98.54 24.63 34.00
CA ARG A 299 -98.37 26.08 33.92
C ARG A 299 -99.69 26.85 33.91
N GLU A 300 -100.75 26.33 33.28
CA GLU A 300 -102.10 26.91 33.35
C GLU A 300 -102.71 26.77 34.76
N VAL A 301 -102.46 25.64 35.44
CA VAL A 301 -102.86 25.45 36.84
C VAL A 301 -102.17 26.48 37.75
N ASP A 302 -100.85 26.61 37.66
CA ASP A 302 -100.08 27.54 38.49
C ASP A 302 -100.38 29.01 38.20
N SER A 303 -100.57 29.38 36.93
CA SER A 303 -100.74 30.79 36.53
C SER A 303 -102.20 31.28 36.49
N GLN A 304 -103.19 30.40 36.38
CA GLN A 304 -104.60 30.76 36.29
C GLN A 304 -105.44 30.14 37.42
N PHE A 305 -105.33 28.83 37.63
CA PHE A 305 -106.19 28.12 38.60
C PHE A 305 -105.83 28.44 40.06
N LEU A 306 -104.54 28.41 40.45
CA LEU A 306 -104.14 28.70 41.83
C LEU A 306 -104.44 30.16 42.24
N PRO A 307 -104.20 31.19 41.40
CA PRO A 307 -104.62 32.58 41.69
C PRO A 307 -106.15 32.74 41.76
N TRP A 308 -106.90 32.04 40.90
CA TRP A 308 -108.36 32.05 40.95
C TRP A 308 -108.90 31.39 42.23
N LEU A 309 -108.37 30.21 42.59
CA LEU A 309 -108.79 29.44 43.76
C LEU A 309 -108.47 30.19 45.05
N THR A 310 -107.25 30.71 45.19
CA THR A 310 -106.87 31.53 46.35
C THR A 310 -107.71 32.81 46.43
N GLY A 311 -108.01 33.46 45.30
CA GLY A 311 -108.91 34.61 45.25
C GLY A 311 -110.34 34.28 45.68
N GLU A 312 -110.90 33.12 45.31
CA GLU A 312 -112.26 32.72 45.74
C GLU A 312 -112.30 32.25 47.20
N VAL A 313 -111.26 31.58 47.69
CA VAL A 313 -111.09 31.30 49.13
C VAL A 313 -111.01 32.61 49.93
N GLN A 314 -110.23 33.59 49.46
CA GLN A 314 -110.14 34.90 50.09
C GLN A 314 -111.50 35.60 50.15
N LYS A 315 -112.28 35.62 49.05
CA LYS A 315 -113.65 36.16 49.05
C LYS A 315 -114.56 35.47 50.07
N ARG A 316 -114.44 34.15 50.26
CA ARG A 316 -115.21 33.40 51.28
C ARG A 316 -114.77 33.75 52.70
N LEU A 317 -113.46 33.87 52.93
CA LEU A 317 -112.91 34.33 54.21
C LEU A 317 -113.35 35.77 54.53
N ASP A 318 -113.32 36.68 53.56
CA ASP A 318 -113.71 38.09 53.77
C ASP A 318 -115.23 38.26 53.95
N LYS A 319 -116.06 37.48 53.26
CA LYS A 319 -117.49 37.35 53.59
C LYS A 319 -117.70 36.86 55.03
N THR A 320 -116.87 35.92 55.50
CA THR A 320 -116.94 35.37 56.86
C THR A 320 -116.46 36.38 57.92
N LYS A 321 -115.41 37.17 57.62
CA LYS A 321 -114.97 38.30 58.45
C LYS A 321 -116.03 39.39 58.53
N ALA A 322 -116.64 39.76 57.40
CA ALA A 322 -117.72 40.75 57.35
C ALA A 322 -118.94 40.29 58.15
N ALA A 323 -119.36 39.02 58.01
CA ALA A 323 -120.44 38.46 58.81
C ALA A 323 -120.13 38.48 60.32
N ARG A 324 -118.90 38.12 60.73
CA ARG A 324 -118.45 38.24 62.13
C ARG A 324 -118.44 39.69 62.61
N TRP A 325 -117.95 40.63 61.79
CA TRP A 325 -117.91 42.06 62.12
C TRP A 325 -119.32 42.64 62.31
N VAL A 326 -120.29 42.26 61.46
CA VAL A 326 -121.70 42.64 61.62
C VAL A 326 -122.31 42.02 62.89
N VAL A 327 -121.97 40.78 63.24
CA VAL A 327 -122.40 40.16 64.51
C VAL A 327 -121.78 40.89 65.71
N ASP A 328 -120.49 41.23 65.67
CA ASP A 328 -119.81 42.01 66.71
C ASP A 328 -120.40 43.43 66.86
N ASP A 329 -120.77 44.10 65.76
CA ASP A 329 -121.40 45.41 65.80
C ASP A 329 -122.84 45.35 66.32
N ILE A 330 -123.61 44.33 65.94
CA ILE A 330 -124.93 44.06 66.54
C ILE A 330 -124.80 43.83 68.05
N LEU A 331 -123.84 43.00 68.49
CA LEU A 331 -123.58 42.75 69.92
C LEU A 331 -123.13 44.01 70.67
N ARG A 332 -122.29 44.86 70.06
CA ARG A 332 -121.93 46.18 70.61
C ARG A 332 -123.13 47.11 70.70
N SER A 333 -124.02 47.08 69.70
CA SER A 333 -125.23 47.90 69.68
C SER A 333 -126.22 47.48 70.78
N THR A 334 -126.41 46.18 71.04
CA THR A 334 -127.30 45.68 72.10
C THR A 334 -126.71 45.92 73.48
N ILE A 335 -125.41 45.73 73.69
CA ILE A 335 -124.73 46.10 74.94
C ILE A 335 -124.86 47.61 75.22
N ARG A 336 -124.67 48.47 74.20
CA ARG A 336 -124.84 49.92 74.36
C ARG A 336 -126.30 50.29 74.69
N ARG A 337 -127.28 49.56 74.15
CA ARG A 337 -128.72 49.69 74.48
C ARG A 337 -129.15 49.08 75.82
N MET A 338 -128.23 48.48 76.57
CA MET A 338 -128.44 47.98 77.93
C MET A 338 -127.62 48.79 78.97
N ALA A 339 -127.06 49.93 78.55
CA ALA A 339 -126.29 50.85 79.37
C ALA A 339 -126.90 52.27 79.43
N GLU A 340 -128.11 52.42 78.86
CA GLU A 340 -129.08 53.53 79.05
C GLU A 340 -130.32 52.96 79.75
#